data_AF-A0A0M8KQM4-F1
#
_entry.id   AF-A0A0M8KQM4-F1
#
_cell.length_a   1.000
_cell.length_b   1.000
_cell.length_c   1.000
_cell.angle_alpha   90.00
_cell.angle_beta   90.00
_cell.angle_gamma   90.00
#
_symmetry.space_group_name_H-M   'P 1'
#
loop_
_entity.id
_entity.type
_entity.pdbx_description
1 polymer ?
#
loop_
_entity_poly.entity_id
_entity_poly.type
_entity_poly.pdbx_seq_one_letter_code
_entity_poly.pdbx_strand_id
1 'polypeptide(L)'
;MSATLTERYISATIRSLPAESQEDVRAELAASIADAVEARTEQGEDPEAAEREVLTGLGDPAVLAAGYADRPLHLLGPRHYLTWRRLLILLLWIVPACAFVGVGLSQALIGADGGTIIGQAISTALTAAVHVAFWTTLVFVILERTGADAAETWSVEDLPEPKESGTGRADLIASLVFLGLVLAALGWDRLIGLVRVEGDWLPALHPGLWPLWTLLLVAIVLAEMVHAIVLHARGRWSTGLAVANTVLALLFAGWALALFANDLLLSPELLQLAHTSGDIDAQSMHTLGVILVVSILAVAAWDVVDGWLKTLRDRRR
;
A
#
# COMPACT_ATOMS: atom_id res chain seq x y z
N MET A 1 0.32 -15.23 -62.10
CA MET A 1 -1.06 -15.35 -61.64
C MET A 1 -1.15 -14.61 -60.32
N SER A 2 -1.97 -13.56 -60.23
CA SER A 2 -2.20 -12.85 -58.97
C SER A 2 -2.85 -13.82 -57.98
N ALA A 3 -2.32 -13.89 -56.75
CA ALA A 3 -2.93 -14.68 -55.69
C ALA A 3 -4.37 -14.22 -55.44
N THR A 4 -5.30 -15.16 -55.29
CA THR A 4 -6.72 -14.89 -54.97
C THR A 4 -6.84 -14.18 -53.62
N LEU A 5 -7.97 -13.51 -53.36
CA LEU A 5 -8.17 -12.83 -52.07
C LEU A 5 -8.14 -13.85 -50.92
N THR A 6 -8.69 -15.03 -51.15
CA THR A 6 -8.64 -16.18 -50.24
C THR A 6 -7.20 -16.59 -49.91
N GLU A 7 -6.33 -16.80 -50.90
CA GLU A 7 -4.94 -17.21 -50.63
C GLU A 7 -4.17 -16.14 -49.85
N ARG A 8 -4.44 -14.86 -50.14
CA ARG A 8 -3.86 -13.73 -49.39
C ARG A 8 -4.37 -13.71 -47.95
N TYR A 9 -5.65 -13.96 -47.72
CA TYR A 9 -6.26 -13.99 -46.39
C TYR A 9 -5.73 -15.15 -45.54
N ILE A 10 -5.70 -16.35 -46.12
CA ILE A 10 -5.15 -17.55 -45.46
C ILE A 10 -3.67 -17.32 -45.14
N SER A 11 -2.88 -16.86 -46.12
CA SER A 11 -1.46 -16.57 -45.91
C SER A 11 -1.23 -15.52 -44.82
N ALA A 12 -2.09 -14.50 -44.73
CA ALA A 12 -2.03 -13.49 -43.66
C ALA A 12 -2.35 -14.09 -42.28
N THR A 13 -3.35 -14.98 -42.22
CA THR A 13 -3.81 -15.61 -40.96
C THR A 13 -2.75 -16.59 -40.42
N ILE A 14 -2.24 -17.49 -41.25
CA ILE A 14 -1.32 -18.55 -40.78
C ILE A 14 0.08 -18.03 -40.44
N ARG A 15 0.49 -16.87 -40.98
CA ARG A 15 1.83 -16.30 -40.75
C ARG A 15 2.14 -16.04 -39.28
N SER A 16 1.12 -15.78 -38.47
CA SER A 16 1.23 -15.54 -37.02
C SER A 16 1.17 -16.80 -36.17
N LEU A 17 0.91 -17.98 -36.76
CA LEU A 17 0.75 -19.24 -36.05
C LEU A 17 2.07 -19.99 -35.88
N PRO A 18 2.23 -20.85 -34.84
CA PRO A 18 3.33 -21.80 -34.73
C PRO A 18 3.43 -22.70 -35.97
N ALA A 19 4.65 -22.96 -36.44
CA ALA A 19 4.90 -23.71 -37.69
C ALA A 19 4.20 -25.08 -37.73
N GLU A 20 4.10 -25.75 -36.58
CA GLU A 20 3.42 -27.03 -36.39
C GLU A 20 1.91 -27.00 -36.67
N SER A 21 1.26 -25.84 -36.48
CA SER A 21 -0.18 -25.65 -36.69
C SER A 21 -0.54 -25.00 -38.03
N GLN A 22 0.45 -24.51 -38.79
CA GLN A 22 0.20 -23.72 -40.00
C GLN A 22 -0.43 -24.53 -41.13
N GLU A 23 0.01 -25.78 -41.36
CA GLU A 23 -0.55 -26.61 -42.43
C GLU A 23 -1.98 -27.05 -42.12
N ASP A 24 -2.24 -27.50 -40.89
CA ASP A 24 -3.56 -27.93 -40.46
C ASP A 24 -4.58 -26.79 -40.54
N VAL A 25 -4.23 -25.63 -39.97
CA VAL A 25 -5.12 -24.45 -40.00
C VAL A 25 -5.28 -23.92 -41.42
N ARG A 26 -4.25 -23.98 -42.28
CA ARG A 26 -4.40 -23.62 -43.70
C ARG A 26 -5.43 -24.51 -44.39
N ALA A 27 -5.36 -25.82 -44.21
CA ALA A 27 -6.26 -26.77 -44.85
C ALA A 27 -7.71 -26.60 -44.37
N GLU A 28 -7.88 -26.45 -43.06
CA GLU A 28 -9.20 -26.21 -42.44
C GLU A 28 -9.81 -24.89 -42.93
N LEU A 29 -9.04 -23.79 -42.91
CA LEU A 29 -9.52 -22.47 -43.31
C LEU A 29 -9.83 -22.42 -44.81
N ALA A 30 -9.01 -23.08 -45.64
CA ALA A 30 -9.24 -23.17 -47.08
C ALA A 30 -10.55 -23.91 -47.39
N ALA A 31 -10.81 -25.04 -46.72
CA ALA A 31 -12.05 -25.80 -46.88
C ALA A 31 -13.26 -24.99 -46.40
N SER A 32 -13.18 -24.39 -45.20
CA SER A 32 -14.28 -23.60 -44.65
C SER A 32 -14.64 -22.37 -45.50
N ILE A 33 -13.64 -21.68 -46.05
CA ILE A 33 -13.88 -20.54 -46.95
C ILE A 33 -14.49 -21.02 -48.27
N ALA A 34 -13.99 -22.11 -48.84
CA ALA A 34 -14.53 -22.67 -50.09
C ALA A 34 -16.00 -23.05 -49.94
N ASP A 35 -16.35 -23.78 -48.87
CA ASP A 35 -17.73 -24.19 -48.58
C ASP A 35 -18.66 -22.96 -48.38
N ALA A 36 -18.18 -21.93 -47.67
CA ALA A 36 -18.96 -20.71 -47.42
C ALA A 36 -19.19 -19.88 -48.69
N VAL A 37 -18.20 -19.82 -49.59
CA VAL A 37 -18.33 -19.16 -50.90
C VAL A 37 -19.27 -19.96 -51.81
N GLU A 38 -19.10 -21.28 -51.89
CA GLU A 38 -19.96 -22.15 -52.70
C GLU A 38 -21.44 -22.00 -52.31
N ALA A 39 -21.75 -22.06 -51.01
CA ALA A 39 -23.10 -21.90 -50.50
C ALA A 39 -23.76 -20.56 -50.89
N ARG A 40 -22.99 -19.47 -50.99
CA ARG A 40 -23.48 -18.16 -51.44
C ARG A 40 -23.65 -18.09 -52.95
N THR A 41 -22.73 -18.69 -53.71
CA THR A 41 -22.85 -18.77 -55.16
C THR A 41 -24.03 -19.62 -55.62
N GLU A 42 -24.36 -20.70 -54.89
CA GLU A 42 -25.56 -21.51 -55.13
C GLU A 42 -26.86 -20.73 -54.90
N GLN A 43 -26.83 -19.72 -54.02
CA GLN A 43 -27.93 -18.78 -53.78
C GLN A 43 -28.04 -17.69 -54.86
N GLY A 44 -27.15 -17.70 -55.84
CA GLY A 44 -27.17 -16.79 -57.00
C GLY A 44 -26.32 -15.53 -56.82
N GLU A 45 -25.46 -15.44 -55.79
CA GLU A 45 -24.48 -14.36 -55.69
C GLU A 45 -23.35 -14.53 -56.70
N ASP A 46 -22.81 -13.40 -57.18
CA ASP A 46 -21.61 -13.40 -58.02
C ASP A 46 -20.41 -13.96 -57.23
N PRO A 47 -19.57 -14.84 -57.82
CA PRO A 47 -18.46 -15.45 -57.11
C PRO A 47 -17.45 -14.48 -56.48
N GLU A 48 -17.16 -13.34 -57.11
CA GLU A 48 -16.23 -12.36 -56.54
C GLU A 48 -16.87 -11.59 -55.37
N ALA A 49 -18.18 -11.32 -55.45
CA ALA A 49 -18.93 -10.70 -54.36
C ALA A 49 -19.03 -11.66 -53.16
N ALA A 50 -19.35 -12.94 -53.40
CA ALA A 50 -19.43 -13.97 -52.39
C ALA A 50 -18.08 -14.17 -51.66
N GLU A 51 -16.95 -14.26 -52.39
CA GLU A 51 -15.61 -14.34 -51.79
C GLU A 51 -15.34 -13.14 -50.88
N ARG A 52 -15.63 -11.92 -51.36
CA ARG A 52 -15.36 -10.70 -50.59
C ARG A 52 -16.20 -10.63 -49.32
N GLU A 53 -17.45 -11.06 -49.38
CA GLU A 53 -18.38 -10.98 -48.25
C GLU A 53 -18.09 -12.04 -47.19
N VAL A 54 -17.71 -13.27 -47.60
CA VAL A 54 -17.22 -14.31 -46.68
C VAL A 54 -15.96 -13.83 -45.94
N LEU A 55 -14.95 -13.32 -46.67
CA LEU A 55 -13.72 -12.83 -46.05
C LEU A 55 -13.97 -11.62 -45.14
N THR A 56 -14.91 -10.74 -45.50
CA THR A 56 -15.31 -9.61 -44.65
C THR A 56 -16.02 -10.10 -43.38
N GLY A 57 -16.85 -11.15 -43.49
CA GLY A 57 -17.52 -11.78 -42.36
C GLY A 57 -16.56 -12.47 -41.38
N LEU A 58 -15.44 -12.99 -41.87
CA LEU A 58 -14.36 -13.56 -41.03
C LEU A 58 -13.55 -12.49 -40.28
N GLY A 59 -13.53 -11.25 -40.77
CA GLY A 59 -12.93 -10.10 -40.09
C GLY A 59 -11.42 -9.94 -40.30
N ASP A 60 -10.70 -9.49 -39.27
CA ASP A 60 -9.25 -9.27 -39.34
C ASP A 60 -8.49 -10.60 -39.22
N PRO A 61 -7.64 -10.97 -40.20
CA PRO A 61 -6.88 -12.23 -40.15
C PRO A 61 -5.96 -12.35 -38.93
N ALA A 62 -5.48 -11.24 -38.36
CA ALA A 62 -4.67 -11.26 -37.14
C ALA A 62 -5.50 -11.60 -35.89
N VAL A 63 -6.77 -11.18 -35.85
CA VAL A 63 -7.70 -11.53 -34.77
C VAL A 63 -8.12 -12.99 -34.88
N LEU A 64 -8.40 -13.46 -36.10
CA LEU A 64 -8.73 -14.87 -36.35
C LEU A 64 -7.55 -15.79 -35.97
N ALA A 65 -6.32 -15.41 -36.34
CA ALA A 65 -5.12 -16.15 -35.97
C ALA A 65 -4.88 -16.21 -34.46
N ALA A 66 -5.23 -15.15 -33.71
CA ALA A 66 -5.13 -15.18 -32.25
C ALA A 66 -6.04 -16.24 -31.62
N GLY A 67 -7.21 -16.50 -32.23
CA GLY A 67 -8.12 -17.57 -31.83
C GLY A 67 -7.55 -18.98 -32.06
N TYR A 68 -6.83 -19.19 -33.16
CA TYR A 68 -6.18 -20.48 -33.46
C TYR A 68 -4.91 -20.73 -32.63
N ALA A 69 -4.16 -19.68 -32.31
CA ALA A 69 -2.88 -19.81 -31.59
C ALA A 69 -3.03 -19.96 -30.06
N ASP A 70 -4.27 -19.91 -29.54
CA ASP A 70 -4.56 -19.78 -28.11
C ASP A 70 -3.71 -18.66 -27.45
N ARG A 71 -3.32 -17.66 -28.26
CA ARG A 71 -2.43 -16.57 -27.87
C ARG A 71 -3.28 -15.37 -27.53
N PRO A 72 -3.43 -15.04 -26.24
CA PRO A 72 -4.21 -13.88 -25.90
C PRO A 72 -3.59 -12.59 -26.43
N LEU A 73 -4.43 -11.71 -26.99
CA LEU A 73 -4.08 -10.36 -27.42
C LEU A 73 -3.90 -9.38 -26.24
N HIS A 74 -4.07 -9.84 -25.01
CA HIS A 74 -3.88 -9.04 -23.81
C HIS A 74 -2.45 -9.16 -23.26
N LEU A 75 -1.97 -8.09 -22.65
CA LEU A 75 -0.65 -8.03 -22.01
C LEU A 75 -0.59 -8.86 -20.71
N LEU A 76 -1.74 -9.03 -20.05
CA LEU A 76 -1.89 -9.72 -18.77
C LEU A 76 -3.28 -10.38 -18.73
N GLY A 77 -3.32 -11.70 -18.62
CA GLY A 77 -4.56 -12.45 -18.70
C GLY A 77 -5.33 -12.56 -17.40
N PRO A 78 -6.60 -12.98 -17.45
CA PRO A 78 -7.45 -13.12 -16.27
C PRO A 78 -6.83 -14.07 -15.22
N ARG A 79 -6.04 -15.06 -15.66
CA ARG A 79 -5.29 -15.99 -14.80
C ARG A 79 -4.34 -15.26 -13.84
N HIS A 80 -3.58 -14.30 -14.34
CA HIS A 80 -2.53 -13.62 -13.58
C HIS A 80 -2.93 -12.23 -13.06
N TYR A 81 -3.97 -11.62 -13.64
CA TYR A 81 -4.36 -10.24 -13.36
C TYR A 81 -4.69 -9.98 -11.88
N LEU A 82 -5.41 -10.88 -11.22
CA LEU A 82 -5.81 -10.66 -9.82
C LEU A 82 -4.61 -10.75 -8.87
N THR A 83 -3.71 -11.71 -9.08
CA THR A 83 -2.47 -11.86 -8.30
C THR A 83 -1.53 -10.68 -8.53
N TRP A 84 -1.33 -10.29 -9.79
CA TRP A 84 -0.57 -9.09 -10.15
C TRP A 84 -1.14 -7.85 -9.46
N ARG A 85 -2.46 -7.63 -9.54
CA ARG A 85 -3.12 -6.47 -8.95
C ARG A 85 -2.97 -6.43 -7.43
N ARG A 86 -3.16 -7.57 -6.73
CA ARG A 86 -2.98 -7.66 -5.28
C ARG A 86 -1.55 -7.35 -4.87
N LEU A 87 -0.58 -7.98 -5.54
CA LEU A 87 0.84 -7.79 -5.26
C LEU A 87 1.30 -6.36 -5.56
N LEU A 88 0.89 -5.80 -6.70
CA LEU A 88 1.22 -4.44 -7.09
C LEU A 88 0.66 -3.42 -6.09
N ILE A 89 -0.60 -3.56 -5.69
CA ILE A 89 -1.20 -2.67 -4.68
C ILE A 89 -0.47 -2.81 -3.35
N LEU A 90 -0.17 -4.03 -2.91
CA LEU A 90 0.58 -4.27 -1.67
C LEU A 90 1.96 -3.61 -1.70
N LEU A 91 2.74 -3.83 -2.77
CA LEU A 91 4.07 -3.27 -2.93
C LEU A 91 4.04 -1.74 -3.03
N LEU A 92 3.06 -1.16 -3.75
CA LEU A 92 2.89 0.29 -3.84
C LEU A 92 2.48 0.94 -2.52
N TRP A 93 1.83 0.21 -1.62
CA TRP A 93 1.55 0.71 -0.27
C TRP A 93 2.77 0.68 0.64
N ILE A 94 3.63 -0.33 0.52
CA ILE A 94 4.75 -0.55 1.44
C ILE A 94 6.02 0.14 0.96
N VAL A 95 6.46 -0.16 -0.27
CA VAL A 95 7.80 0.18 -0.74
C VAL A 95 8.04 1.70 -0.82
N PRO A 96 7.15 2.52 -1.42
CA PRO A 96 7.34 3.97 -1.46
C PRO A 96 7.33 4.61 -0.07
N ALA A 97 6.49 4.11 0.85
CA ALA A 97 6.43 4.60 2.22
C ALA A 97 7.73 4.30 2.98
N CYS A 98 8.24 3.07 2.88
CA CYS A 98 9.54 2.70 3.46
C CYS A 98 10.69 3.51 2.86
N ALA A 99 10.68 3.73 1.53
CA ALA A 99 11.69 4.52 0.84
C ALA A 99 11.67 5.99 1.32
N PHE A 100 10.47 6.58 1.44
CA PHE A 100 10.29 7.94 1.96
C PHE A 100 10.85 8.07 3.38
N VAL A 101 10.45 7.18 4.30
CA VAL A 101 10.87 7.21 5.69
C VAL A 101 12.37 6.94 5.82
N GLY A 102 12.89 5.94 5.10
CA GLY A 102 14.30 5.57 5.16
C GLY A 102 15.23 6.66 4.66
N VAL A 103 14.91 7.29 3.53
CA VAL A 103 15.70 8.43 3.02
C VAL A 103 15.52 9.66 3.89
N GLY A 104 14.29 9.98 4.31
CA GLY A 104 14.02 11.11 5.19
C GLY A 104 14.80 11.01 6.51
N LEU A 105 14.80 9.83 7.13
CA LEU A 105 15.56 9.55 8.34
C LEU A 105 17.07 9.67 8.07
N SER A 106 17.58 9.07 6.99
CA SER A 106 19.00 9.17 6.62
C SER A 106 19.46 10.62 6.45
N GLN A 107 18.67 11.43 5.74
CA GLN A 107 18.96 12.85 5.51
C GLN A 107 18.88 13.68 6.80
N ALA A 108 17.92 13.37 7.68
CA ALA A 108 17.81 14.01 8.99
C ALA A 108 19.02 13.67 9.88
N LEU A 109 19.51 12.43 9.85
CA LEU A 109 20.67 12.00 10.65
C LEU A 109 21.96 12.71 10.25
N ILE A 110 22.14 13.04 8.96
CA ILE A 110 23.30 13.80 8.47
C ILE A 110 23.11 15.32 8.55
N GLY A 111 22.01 15.81 9.12
CA GLY A 111 21.76 17.23 9.34
C GLY A 111 21.42 18.03 8.07
N ALA A 112 20.82 17.37 7.05
CA ALA A 112 20.36 18.07 5.86
C ALA A 112 19.23 19.07 6.19
N ASP A 113 19.09 20.11 5.37
CA ASP A 113 17.98 21.06 5.54
C ASP A 113 16.62 20.41 5.19
N GLY A 114 15.54 20.96 5.74
CA GLY A 114 14.19 20.39 5.57
C GLY A 114 13.73 20.30 4.11
N GLY A 115 14.16 21.23 3.25
CA GLY A 115 13.86 21.21 1.82
C GLY A 115 14.54 20.02 1.13
N THR A 116 15.81 19.78 1.45
CA THR A 116 16.57 18.61 0.96
C THR A 116 16.01 17.30 1.49
N ILE A 117 15.68 17.20 2.77
CA ILE A 117 15.08 15.99 3.38
C ILE A 117 13.78 15.62 2.64
N ILE A 118 12.86 16.58 2.51
CA ILE A 118 11.56 16.36 1.86
C ILE A 118 11.76 16.08 0.37
N GLY A 119 12.57 16.89 -0.31
CA GLY A 119 12.81 16.76 -1.74
C GLY A 119 13.40 15.40 -2.13
N GLN A 120 14.41 14.93 -1.39
CA GLN A 120 15.00 13.62 -1.64
C GLN A 120 14.06 12.48 -1.25
N ALA A 121 13.39 12.55 -0.09
CA ALA A 121 12.45 11.52 0.32
C ALA A 121 11.31 11.33 -0.70
N ILE A 122 10.72 12.43 -1.20
CA ILE A 122 9.68 12.38 -2.24
C ILE A 122 10.24 11.82 -3.54
N SER A 123 11.39 12.32 -4.00
CA SER A 123 12.02 11.88 -5.25
C SER A 123 12.31 10.38 -5.24
N THR A 124 12.89 9.88 -4.14
CA THR A 124 13.18 8.46 -3.97
C THR A 124 11.91 7.62 -3.86
N ALA A 125 10.89 8.06 -3.12
CA ALA A 125 9.62 7.35 -3.02
C ALA A 125 8.90 7.23 -4.38
N LEU A 126 8.88 8.31 -5.17
CA LEU A 126 8.31 8.31 -6.52
C LEU A 126 9.09 7.37 -7.45
N THR A 127 10.43 7.44 -7.40
CA THR A 127 11.30 6.55 -8.18
C THR A 127 11.05 5.09 -7.81
N ALA A 128 10.94 4.77 -6.52
CA ALA A 128 10.65 3.43 -6.03
C ALA A 128 9.27 2.94 -6.51
N ALA A 129 8.24 3.80 -6.48
CA ALA A 129 6.92 3.47 -6.98
C ALA A 129 6.93 3.11 -8.47
N VAL A 130 7.67 3.87 -9.29
CA VAL A 130 7.84 3.58 -10.73
C VAL A 130 8.55 2.23 -10.93
N HIS A 131 9.62 1.97 -10.18
CA HIS A 131 10.36 0.69 -10.29
C HIS A 131 9.48 -0.50 -9.88
N VAL A 132 8.73 -0.38 -8.78
CA VAL A 132 7.78 -1.41 -8.35
C VAL A 132 6.75 -1.67 -9.44
N ALA A 133 6.09 -0.63 -9.95
CA ALA A 133 5.09 -0.79 -11.00
C ALA A 133 5.67 -1.44 -12.26
N PHE A 134 6.84 -1.00 -12.69
CA PHE A 134 7.51 -1.51 -13.89
C PHE A 134 7.92 -2.98 -13.72
N TRP A 135 8.73 -3.29 -12.70
CA TRP A 135 9.30 -4.62 -12.53
C TRP A 135 8.25 -5.66 -12.14
N THR A 136 7.29 -5.31 -11.27
CA THR A 136 6.18 -6.21 -10.95
C THR A 136 5.36 -6.51 -12.21
N THR A 137 5.05 -5.52 -13.03
CA THR A 137 4.31 -5.77 -14.29
C THR A 137 5.13 -6.59 -15.27
N LEU A 138 6.41 -6.28 -15.44
CA LEU A 138 7.28 -7.01 -16.36
C LEU A 138 7.41 -8.50 -16.00
N VAL A 139 7.57 -8.82 -14.72
CA VAL A 139 7.64 -10.22 -14.26
C VAL A 139 6.36 -10.97 -14.61
N PHE A 140 5.20 -10.38 -14.36
CA PHE A 140 3.92 -11.03 -14.69
C PHE A 140 3.68 -11.14 -16.20
N VAL A 141 4.15 -10.18 -17.00
CA VAL A 141 4.15 -10.30 -18.46
C VAL A 141 5.02 -11.47 -18.91
N ILE A 142 6.20 -11.64 -18.33
CA ILE A 142 7.09 -12.76 -18.66
C ILE A 142 6.41 -14.09 -18.29
N LEU A 143 5.80 -14.20 -17.10
CA LEU A 143 5.07 -15.38 -16.66
C LEU A 143 3.88 -15.73 -17.59
N GLU A 144 3.13 -14.72 -18.03
CA GLU A 144 2.06 -14.89 -19.02
C GLU A 144 2.61 -15.45 -20.33
N ARG A 145 3.77 -14.95 -20.79
CA ARG A 145 4.38 -15.36 -22.07
C ARG A 145 5.05 -16.73 -22.03
N THR A 146 5.56 -17.15 -20.87
CA THR A 146 6.22 -18.47 -20.71
C THR A 146 5.24 -19.57 -20.31
N GLY A 147 3.99 -19.22 -19.98
CA GLY A 147 2.98 -20.17 -19.50
C GLY A 147 3.19 -20.63 -18.06
N ALA A 148 4.23 -20.16 -17.37
CA ALA A 148 4.54 -20.55 -16.01
C ALA A 148 3.42 -20.15 -15.04
N ASP A 149 2.99 -21.09 -14.20
CA ASP A 149 2.01 -20.84 -13.15
C ASP A 149 2.67 -20.15 -11.95
N ALA A 150 2.27 -18.91 -11.70
CA ALA A 150 2.57 -18.19 -10.46
C ALA A 150 1.33 -17.97 -9.57
N ALA A 151 0.15 -18.40 -10.02
CA ALA A 151 -1.08 -18.29 -9.25
C ALA A 151 -1.23 -19.51 -8.33
N GLU A 152 -1.45 -19.29 -7.04
CA GLU A 152 -1.94 -20.33 -6.13
C GLU A 152 -3.25 -20.90 -6.67
N THR A 153 -3.33 -22.24 -6.74
CA THR A 153 -4.59 -22.94 -7.02
C THR A 153 -5.55 -22.70 -5.86
N TRP A 154 -6.49 -21.78 -6.05
CA TRP A 154 -7.53 -21.47 -5.06
C TRP A 154 -8.29 -22.73 -4.66
N SER A 155 -8.44 -22.97 -3.36
CA SER A 155 -9.30 -24.02 -2.82
C SER A 155 -10.49 -23.43 -2.05
N VAL A 156 -11.53 -24.25 -1.85
CA VAL A 156 -12.71 -23.85 -1.05
C VAL A 156 -12.32 -23.53 0.41
N GLU A 157 -11.21 -24.08 0.89
CA GLU A 157 -10.70 -23.83 2.24
C GLU A 157 -10.14 -22.41 2.40
N ASP A 158 -9.82 -21.72 1.30
CA ASP A 158 -9.37 -20.32 1.29
C ASP A 158 -10.54 -19.32 1.48
N LEU A 159 -11.77 -19.80 1.70
CA LEU A 159 -12.91 -18.95 2.01
C LEU A 159 -12.67 -18.24 3.36
N PRO A 160 -12.59 -16.90 3.38
CA PRO A 160 -12.37 -16.19 4.63
C PRO A 160 -13.58 -16.33 5.54
N GLU A 161 -13.34 -16.73 6.78
CA GLU A 161 -14.37 -16.78 7.81
C GLU A 161 -14.98 -15.38 8.04
N PRO A 162 -16.31 -15.27 8.20
CA PRO A 162 -16.94 -14.00 8.54
C PRO A 162 -16.45 -13.51 9.90
N LYS A 163 -15.54 -12.53 9.91
CA LYS A 163 -15.14 -11.85 11.15
C LYS A 163 -16.24 -10.88 11.57
N GLU A 164 -16.79 -11.11 12.76
CA GLU A 164 -17.56 -10.10 13.48
C GLU A 164 -16.65 -8.87 13.68
N SER A 165 -16.96 -7.77 13.00
CA SER A 165 -16.21 -6.53 13.17
C SER A 165 -16.81 -5.75 14.32
N GLY A 166 -16.13 -5.77 15.45
CA GLY A 166 -16.33 -4.82 16.52
C GLY A 166 -15.02 -4.61 17.26
N THR A 167 -14.80 -3.42 17.79
CA THR A 167 -13.80 -3.19 18.82
C THR A 167 -14.24 -3.98 20.06
N GLY A 168 -13.65 -5.15 20.24
CA GLY A 168 -13.98 -6.06 21.34
C GLY A 168 -13.80 -5.38 22.70
N ARG A 169 -14.52 -5.85 23.73
CA ARG A 169 -14.39 -5.34 25.10
C ARG A 169 -12.95 -5.36 25.61
N ALA A 170 -12.18 -6.36 25.20
CA ALA A 170 -10.76 -6.48 25.54
C ALA A 170 -9.92 -5.32 24.98
N ASP A 171 -10.23 -4.85 23.77
CA ASP A 171 -9.53 -3.73 23.13
C ASP A 171 -9.80 -2.42 23.89
N LEU A 172 -11.06 -2.14 24.22
CA LEU A 172 -11.42 -0.99 25.07
C LEU A 172 -10.74 -1.05 26.43
N ILE A 173 -10.78 -2.21 27.11
CA ILE A 173 -10.16 -2.36 28.43
C ILE A 173 -8.65 -2.14 28.33
N ALA A 174 -8.00 -2.72 27.33
CA ALA A 174 -6.56 -2.54 27.11
C ALA A 174 -6.21 -1.06 26.88
N SER A 175 -6.96 -0.34 26.03
CA SER A 175 -6.75 1.09 25.80
C SER A 175 -6.94 1.93 27.07
N LEU A 176 -8.01 1.70 27.83
CA LEU A 176 -8.29 2.45 29.05
C LEU A 176 -7.24 2.18 30.15
N VAL A 177 -6.82 0.91 30.30
CA VAL A 177 -5.76 0.54 31.23
C VAL A 177 -4.44 1.20 30.83
N PHE A 178 -4.08 1.16 29.54
CA PHE A 178 -2.88 1.80 29.03
C PHE A 178 -2.88 3.31 29.29
N LEU A 179 -3.96 4.02 28.95
CA LEU A 179 -4.09 5.46 29.19
C LEU A 179 -4.08 5.79 30.69
N GLY A 180 -4.71 4.96 31.52
CA GLY A 180 -4.65 5.07 32.97
C GLY A 180 -3.23 4.92 33.53
N LEU A 181 -2.45 3.97 32.98
CA LEU A 181 -1.05 3.78 33.35
C LEU A 181 -0.18 4.98 32.94
N VAL A 182 -0.45 5.61 31.79
CA VAL A 182 0.24 6.84 31.37
C VAL A 182 0.00 7.97 32.38
N LEU A 183 -1.25 8.19 32.80
CA LEU A 183 -1.57 9.19 33.83
C LEU A 183 -0.92 8.86 35.19
N ALA A 184 -0.94 7.58 35.57
CA ALA A 184 -0.30 7.12 36.81
C ALA A 184 1.21 7.33 36.78
N ALA A 185 1.88 7.02 35.67
CA ALA A 185 3.31 7.23 35.47
C ALA A 185 3.68 8.71 35.53
N LEU A 186 2.86 9.59 34.93
CA LEU A 186 3.07 11.04 34.98
C LEU A 186 2.95 11.60 36.40
N GLY A 187 1.98 11.13 37.16
CA GLY A 187 1.84 11.47 38.58
C GLY A 187 2.99 10.93 39.43
N TRP A 188 3.41 9.69 39.16
CA TRP A 188 4.53 9.04 39.85
C TRP A 188 5.85 9.78 39.62
N ASP A 189 6.15 10.16 38.38
CA ASP A 189 7.35 10.93 38.04
C ASP A 189 7.41 12.27 38.80
N ARG A 190 6.27 12.94 38.93
CA ARG A 190 6.21 14.23 39.63
C ARG A 190 6.32 14.13 41.15
N LEU A 191 5.75 13.07 41.73
CA LEU A 191 5.66 12.93 43.20
C LEU A 191 6.87 12.21 43.79
N ILE A 192 7.38 11.21 43.07
CA ILE A 192 8.42 10.31 43.56
C ILE A 192 9.67 10.45 42.69
N GLY A 193 9.52 10.50 41.37
CA GLY A 193 10.62 10.44 40.41
C GLY A 193 10.77 9.04 39.80
N LEU A 194 11.12 8.97 38.52
CA LEU A 194 11.28 7.70 37.79
C LEU A 194 12.73 7.21 37.74
N VAL A 195 13.71 8.09 37.90
CA VAL A 195 15.12 7.76 37.77
C VAL A 195 15.81 7.91 39.12
N ARG A 196 16.59 6.89 39.51
CA ARG A 196 17.30 6.89 40.78
C ARG A 196 18.77 7.21 40.55
N VAL A 197 19.23 8.33 41.09
CA VAL A 197 20.60 8.84 40.96
C VAL A 197 21.17 9.04 42.35
N GLU A 198 22.33 8.46 42.63
CA GLU A 198 23.07 8.63 43.91
C GLU A 198 22.27 8.30 45.20
N GLY A 199 21.16 7.56 45.07
CA GLY A 199 20.32 7.15 46.21
C GLY A 199 18.99 7.90 46.30
N ASP A 200 18.86 9.03 45.60
CA ASP A 200 17.65 9.84 45.54
C ASP A 200 16.86 9.59 44.26
N TRP A 201 15.54 9.76 44.33
CA TRP A 201 14.66 9.68 43.18
C TRP A 201 14.49 11.05 42.54
N LEU A 202 14.84 11.14 41.26
CA LEU A 202 14.72 12.35 40.46
C LEU A 202 13.59 12.20 39.43
N PRO A 203 12.80 13.27 39.20
CA PRO A 203 11.89 13.34 38.07
C PRO A 203 12.66 13.21 36.74
N ALA A 204 12.20 12.29 35.89
CA ALA A 204 12.72 12.13 34.55
C ALA A 204 12.31 13.30 33.65
N LEU A 205 11.11 13.84 33.86
CA LEU A 205 10.53 14.87 33.02
C LEU A 205 10.90 16.28 33.51
N HIS A 206 10.96 17.23 32.57
CA HIS A 206 11.36 18.60 32.89
C HIS A 206 10.38 19.28 33.88
N PRO A 207 10.84 19.96 34.95
CA PRO A 207 9.95 20.63 35.91
C PRO A 207 9.03 21.68 35.26
N GLY A 208 9.51 22.34 34.21
CA GLY A 208 8.76 23.33 33.41
C GLY A 208 7.55 22.78 32.63
N LEU A 209 7.31 21.47 32.63
CA LEU A 209 6.06 20.89 32.11
C LEU A 209 4.83 21.29 32.94
N TRP A 210 5.05 21.60 34.22
CA TRP A 210 3.98 21.85 35.17
C TRP A 210 3.65 23.34 35.27
N PRO A 211 2.36 23.72 35.38
CA PRO A 211 1.17 22.86 35.26
C PRO A 211 0.64 22.75 33.82
N LEU A 212 1.01 23.67 32.93
CA LEU A 212 0.31 23.88 31.66
C LEU A 212 0.44 22.69 30.70
N TRP A 213 1.66 22.24 30.41
CA TRP A 213 1.89 21.16 29.45
C TRP A 213 1.34 19.82 29.93
N THR A 214 1.44 19.56 31.22
CA THR A 214 0.82 18.38 31.85
C THR A 214 -0.70 18.46 31.77
N LEU A 215 -1.31 19.61 32.04
CA LEU A 215 -2.77 19.77 31.94
C LEU A 215 -3.27 19.55 30.50
N LEU A 216 -2.52 20.03 29.51
CA LEU A 216 -2.80 19.77 28.10
C LEU A 216 -2.73 18.28 27.77
N LEU A 217 -1.68 17.57 28.23
CA LEU A 217 -1.57 16.12 28.03
C LEU A 217 -2.72 15.37 28.69
N VAL A 218 -3.07 15.71 29.94
CA VAL A 218 -4.20 15.11 30.65
C VAL A 218 -5.50 15.33 29.87
N ALA A 219 -5.72 16.53 29.32
CA ALA A 219 -6.89 16.81 28.50
C ALA A 219 -6.93 15.96 27.22
N ILE A 220 -5.79 15.78 26.55
CA ILE A 220 -5.66 14.91 25.36
C ILE A 220 -5.97 13.46 25.72
N VAL A 221 -5.36 12.93 26.79
CA VAL A 221 -5.57 11.55 27.26
C VAL A 221 -7.03 11.31 27.64
N LEU A 222 -7.66 12.24 28.36
CA LEU A 222 -9.08 12.14 28.69
C LEU A 222 -9.96 12.15 27.43
N ALA A 223 -9.62 12.96 26.44
CA ALA A 223 -10.33 12.98 25.17
C ALA A 223 -10.15 11.69 24.37
N GLU A 224 -8.97 11.04 24.42
CA GLU A 224 -8.76 9.70 23.87
C GLU A 224 -9.57 8.62 24.60
N MET A 225 -9.65 8.68 25.93
CA MET A 225 -10.50 7.75 26.69
C MET A 225 -11.97 7.90 26.30
N VAL A 226 -12.46 9.14 26.16
CA VAL A 226 -13.82 9.42 25.69
C VAL A 226 -14.00 8.89 24.27
N HIS A 227 -13.02 9.10 23.38
CA HIS A 227 -13.06 8.60 22.01
C HIS A 227 -13.19 7.06 21.99
N ALA A 228 -12.36 6.35 22.75
CA ALA A 228 -12.39 4.89 22.85
C ALA A 228 -13.75 4.38 23.37
N ILE A 229 -14.31 5.03 24.39
CA ILE A 229 -15.63 4.69 24.95
C ILE A 229 -16.74 4.91 23.91
N VAL A 230 -16.74 6.05 23.20
CA VAL A 230 -17.75 6.34 22.17
C VAL A 230 -17.64 5.37 21.00
N LEU A 231 -16.42 5.03 20.57
CA LEU A 231 -16.18 4.06 19.52
C LEU A 231 -16.71 2.68 19.91
N HIS A 232 -16.42 2.21 21.13
CA HIS A 232 -16.94 0.95 21.64
C HIS A 232 -18.47 0.95 21.77
N ALA A 233 -19.05 2.03 22.29
CA ALA A 233 -20.50 2.17 22.44
C ALA A 233 -21.25 2.16 21.10
N ARG A 234 -20.63 2.70 20.04
CA ARG A 234 -21.22 2.70 18.69
C ARG A 234 -20.97 1.41 17.92
N GLY A 235 -19.94 0.65 18.30
CA GLY A 235 -19.55 -0.62 17.67
C GLY A 235 -19.12 -0.51 16.21
N ARG A 236 -18.98 0.71 15.67
CA ARG A 236 -18.64 0.98 14.27
C ARG A 236 -17.87 2.29 14.13
N TRP A 237 -16.97 2.33 13.16
CA TRP A 237 -16.29 3.54 12.74
C TRP A 237 -17.22 4.42 11.89
N SER A 238 -17.13 5.72 12.11
CA SER A 238 -17.84 6.72 11.32
C SER A 238 -16.86 7.82 10.95
N THR A 239 -17.16 8.61 9.91
CA THR A 239 -16.29 9.73 9.53
C THR A 239 -16.09 10.73 10.65
N GLY A 240 -17.10 10.97 11.48
CA GLY A 240 -16.95 11.83 12.66
C GLY A 240 -15.93 11.28 13.66
N LEU A 241 -15.90 9.96 13.87
CA LEU A 241 -14.90 9.32 14.73
C LEU A 241 -13.51 9.34 14.09
N ALA A 242 -13.38 9.09 12.79
CA ALA A 242 -12.08 9.18 12.10
C ALA A 242 -11.47 10.59 12.16
N VAL A 243 -12.31 11.62 11.99
CA VAL A 243 -11.88 13.02 12.12
C VAL A 243 -11.47 13.32 13.55
N ALA A 244 -12.25 12.89 14.55
CA ALA A 244 -11.89 13.07 15.96
C ALA A 244 -10.56 12.37 16.31
N ASN A 245 -10.35 11.14 15.84
CA ASN A 245 -9.10 10.42 15.99
C ASN A 245 -7.93 11.18 15.35
N THR A 246 -8.13 11.67 14.13
CA THR A 246 -7.11 12.46 13.42
C THR A 246 -6.74 13.72 14.21
N VAL A 247 -7.73 14.43 14.75
CA VAL A 247 -7.48 15.62 15.59
C VAL A 247 -6.71 15.25 16.85
N LEU A 248 -7.07 14.16 17.54
CA LEU A 248 -6.38 13.69 18.75
C LEU A 248 -4.92 13.31 18.45
N ALA A 249 -4.68 12.54 17.40
CA ALA A 249 -3.34 12.18 16.96
C ALA A 249 -2.46 13.40 16.65
N LEU A 250 -3.03 14.41 15.96
CA LEU A 250 -2.33 15.66 15.65
C LEU A 250 -2.09 16.53 16.90
N LEU A 251 -3.03 16.56 17.85
CA LEU A 251 -2.86 17.27 19.12
C LEU A 251 -1.75 16.63 19.96
N PHE A 252 -1.73 15.30 20.05
CA PHE A 252 -0.68 14.57 20.76
C PHE A 252 0.70 14.77 20.10
N ALA A 253 0.78 14.60 18.77
CA ALA A 253 2.02 14.82 18.03
C ALA A 253 2.51 16.26 18.16
N GLY A 254 1.62 17.24 18.02
CA GLY A 254 1.94 18.65 18.18
C GLY A 254 2.42 18.98 19.59
N TRP A 255 1.78 18.43 20.61
CA TRP A 255 2.22 18.55 22.00
C TRP A 255 3.63 17.97 22.20
N ALA A 256 3.89 16.74 21.74
CA ALA A 256 5.19 16.08 21.90
C ALA A 256 6.31 16.82 21.14
N LEU A 257 6.04 17.26 19.91
CA LEU A 257 6.99 18.03 19.10
C LEU A 257 7.26 19.41 19.71
N ALA A 258 6.26 20.07 20.29
CA ALA A 258 6.46 21.34 20.98
C ALA A 258 7.35 21.17 22.22
N LEU A 259 7.17 20.10 23.00
CA LEU A 259 8.04 19.82 24.13
C LEU A 259 9.46 19.49 23.71
N PHE A 260 9.63 18.71 22.64
CA PHE A 260 10.93 18.42 22.06
C PHE A 260 11.64 19.71 21.59
N ALA A 261 10.94 20.57 20.86
CA ALA A 261 11.51 21.80 20.32
C ALA A 261 11.87 22.86 21.37
N ASN A 262 11.34 22.75 22.59
CA ASN A 262 11.62 23.66 23.71
C ASN A 262 12.51 23.01 24.79
N ASP A 263 13.11 21.85 24.51
CA ASP A 263 13.96 21.11 25.47
C ASP A 263 13.24 20.78 26.81
N LEU A 264 11.93 20.57 26.76
CA LEU A 264 11.08 20.35 27.93
C LEU A 264 10.76 18.86 28.21
N LEU A 265 11.34 17.93 27.44
CA LEU A 265 11.04 16.50 27.63
C LEU A 265 11.77 15.90 28.83
N LEU A 266 13.06 16.15 28.95
CA LEU A 266 13.92 15.56 29.98
C LEU A 266 14.36 16.62 30.99
N SER A 267 14.55 16.22 32.25
CA SER A 267 15.05 17.14 33.25
C SER A 267 16.50 17.57 32.98
N PRO A 268 16.88 18.84 33.24
CA PRO A 268 18.23 19.32 32.96
C PRO A 268 19.30 18.58 33.75
N GLU A 269 18.96 18.13 34.97
CA GLU A 269 19.83 17.35 35.84
C GLU A 269 20.19 16.00 35.22
N LEU A 270 19.24 15.36 34.55
CA LEU A 270 19.42 14.07 33.88
C LEU A 270 20.27 14.20 32.62
N LEU A 271 20.07 15.27 31.85
CA LEU A 271 20.91 15.61 30.70
C LEU A 271 22.34 15.90 31.15
N GLN A 272 22.52 16.71 32.19
CA GLN A 272 23.83 17.01 32.76
C GLN A 272 24.54 15.73 33.24
N LEU A 273 23.82 14.84 33.94
CA LEU A 273 24.37 13.56 34.37
C LEU A 273 24.86 12.74 33.17
N ALA A 274 24.04 12.61 32.13
CA ALA A 274 24.40 11.87 30.90
C ALA A 274 25.61 12.47 30.16
N HIS A 275 25.79 13.78 30.22
CA HIS A 275 26.98 14.45 29.68
C HIS A 275 28.22 14.22 30.55
N THR A 276 28.08 14.27 31.88
CA THR A 276 29.21 14.12 32.82
C THR A 276 29.71 12.69 32.95
N SER A 277 28.85 11.68 32.74
CA SER A 277 29.24 10.27 32.71
C SER A 277 30.05 9.90 31.46
N GLY A 278 30.13 10.79 30.45
CA GLY A 278 30.82 10.55 29.18
C GLY A 278 30.12 9.54 28.28
N ASP A 279 28.89 9.16 28.62
CA ASP A 279 28.16 8.05 27.99
C ASP A 279 27.41 8.48 26.72
N ILE A 280 27.12 9.78 26.56
CA ILE A 280 26.37 10.33 25.41
C ILE A 280 27.08 11.58 24.86
N ASP A 281 27.59 11.49 23.63
CA ASP A 281 28.14 12.63 22.89
C ASP A 281 27.04 13.45 22.17
N ALA A 282 27.40 14.63 21.64
CA ALA A 282 26.45 15.51 20.96
C ALA A 282 25.81 14.85 19.73
N GLN A 283 26.54 13.97 19.05
CA GLN A 283 26.06 13.25 17.88
C GLN A 283 25.02 12.17 18.25
N SER A 284 25.22 11.48 19.36
CA SER A 284 24.27 10.52 19.92
C SER A 284 22.98 11.22 20.36
N MET A 285 23.10 12.38 21.01
CA MET A 285 21.94 13.19 21.42
C MET A 285 21.11 13.64 20.20
N HIS A 286 21.77 14.12 19.15
CA HIS A 286 21.13 14.47 17.89
C HIS A 286 20.42 13.27 17.25
N THR A 287 21.09 12.11 17.21
CA THR A 287 20.53 10.86 16.67
C THR A 287 19.28 10.42 17.42
N LEU A 288 19.32 10.43 18.75
CA LEU A 288 18.16 10.10 19.60
C LEU A 288 17.00 11.08 19.37
N GLY A 289 17.30 12.37 19.24
CA GLY A 289 16.29 13.38 18.93
C GLY A 289 15.61 13.15 17.58
N VAL A 290 16.38 12.88 16.53
CA VAL A 290 15.83 12.54 15.20
C VAL A 290 14.96 11.28 15.27
N ILE A 291 15.43 10.22 15.94
CA ILE A 291 14.67 8.97 16.10
C ILE A 291 13.35 9.24 16.84
N LEU A 292 13.38 10.04 17.90
CA LEU A 292 12.19 10.40 18.67
C LEU A 292 11.17 11.15 17.81
N VAL A 293 11.60 12.18 17.08
CA VAL A 293 10.72 12.95 16.17
C VAL A 293 10.10 12.07 15.10
N VAL A 294 10.92 11.23 14.44
CA VAL A 294 10.43 10.30 13.41
C VAL A 294 9.44 9.29 14.02
N SER A 295 9.70 8.81 15.24
CA SER A 295 8.79 7.88 15.93
C SER A 295 7.45 8.54 16.27
N ILE A 296 7.45 9.78 16.77
CA ILE A 296 6.22 10.54 17.06
C ILE A 296 5.39 10.70 15.78
N LEU A 297 6.04 11.11 14.68
CA LEU A 297 5.36 11.30 13.39
C LEU A 297 4.84 9.97 12.82
N ALA A 298 5.61 8.90 12.93
CA ALA A 298 5.22 7.57 12.45
C ALA A 298 4.01 7.03 13.22
N VAL A 299 3.99 7.16 14.55
CA VAL A 299 2.85 6.74 15.38
C VAL A 299 1.59 7.55 15.05
N ALA A 300 1.72 8.88 14.92
CA ALA A 300 0.59 9.73 14.57
C ALA A 300 0.05 9.42 13.17
N ALA A 301 0.93 9.24 12.18
CA ALA A 301 0.52 8.88 10.82
C ALA A 301 -0.15 7.50 10.78
N TRP A 302 0.41 6.52 11.50
CA TRP A 302 -0.17 5.18 11.62
C TRP A 302 -1.58 5.23 12.20
N ASP A 303 -1.77 5.93 13.32
CA ASP A 303 -3.06 6.02 14.00
C ASP A 303 -4.13 6.69 13.14
N VAL A 304 -3.77 7.77 12.43
CA VAL A 304 -4.65 8.42 11.45
C VAL A 304 -5.05 7.44 10.34
N VAL A 305 -4.07 6.79 9.71
CA VAL A 305 -4.31 5.86 8.59
C VAL A 305 -5.19 4.69 9.04
N ASP A 306 -4.91 4.10 10.20
CA ASP A 306 -5.68 2.98 10.74
C ASP A 306 -7.14 3.38 11.02
N GLY A 307 -7.39 4.54 11.62
CA GLY A 307 -8.75 5.05 11.85
C GLY A 307 -9.55 5.25 10.55
N TRP A 308 -8.91 5.78 9.50
CA TRP A 308 -9.56 5.94 8.19
C TRP A 308 -9.77 4.60 7.46
N LEU A 309 -8.82 3.67 7.53
CA LEU A 309 -8.96 2.33 6.97
C LEU A 309 -10.11 1.56 7.63
N LYS A 310 -10.23 1.63 8.95
CA LYS A 310 -11.36 1.04 9.70
C LYS A 310 -12.69 1.66 9.29
N THR A 311 -12.73 2.99 9.09
CA THR A 311 -13.93 3.69 8.58
C THR A 311 -14.33 3.26 7.17
N LEU A 312 -13.35 3.06 6.27
CA LEU A 312 -13.62 2.59 4.91
C LEU A 312 -14.12 1.14 4.88
N ARG A 313 -13.64 0.29 5.79
CA ARG A 313 -14.10 -1.10 5.94
C ARG A 313 -15.55 -1.15 6.42
N ASP A 314 -15.91 -0.33 7.41
CA ASP A 314 -17.26 -0.29 7.97
C ASP A 314 -18.29 0.33 7.02
N ARG A 315 -17.87 1.24 6.12
CA ARG A 315 -18.74 1.79 5.05
C ARG A 315 -19.07 0.81 3.93
N ARG A 316 -18.26 -0.24 3.75
CA ARG A 316 -18.46 -1.26 2.70
C ARG A 316 -19.30 -2.44 3.18
N ARG A 317 -19.62 -2.50 4.47
CA ARG A 317 -20.57 -3.43 5.08
C ARG A 317 -21.97 -2.82 5.03
#